data_AF-A0A936P282-F1
#
_entry.id   AF-A0A936P282-F1
#
_cell.length_a   1.000
_cell.length_b   1.000
_cell.length_c   1.000
_cell.angle_alpha   90.00
_cell.angle_beta   90.00
_cell.angle_gamma   90.00
#
_symmetry.space_group_name_H-M   'P 1'
#
loop_
_entity.id
_entity.type
_entity.pdbx_description
1 polymer ?
#
loop_
_entity_poly.entity_id
_entity_poly.type
_entity_poly.pdbx_seq_one_letter_code
_entity_poly.pdbx_strand_id
1 'polypeptide(L)'
;MKHAWLVTLVLLAGCAQDEFADLRAFMAQTGASGQQALEPLPPVKTQEVFNYEPSELPDPFRPRTLKAGKGGGAFQPDLARPKEPLEQYALDGLRMVGTIKQGGQLYALVRTPENTLYKIRKGEHLGQNFGLVIAIGEASIEIRETVQDGAGDWTETKATLALQE
;
A
#
# COMPACT_ATOMS: atom_id res chain seq x y z
N MET A 1 -92.23 22.99 40.49
CA MET A 1 -91.36 22.11 41.31
C MET A 1 -90.74 20.94 40.55
N LYS A 2 -91.31 20.47 39.42
CA LYS A 2 -90.80 19.32 38.64
C LYS A 2 -89.55 19.63 37.80
N HIS A 3 -89.41 20.88 37.35
CA HIS A 3 -88.30 21.32 36.49
C HIS A 3 -87.05 21.78 37.24
N ALA A 4 -87.14 22.03 38.56
CA ALA A 4 -85.99 22.42 39.37
C ALA A 4 -85.03 21.24 39.60
N TRP A 5 -85.55 20.02 39.72
CA TRP A 5 -84.74 18.81 39.94
C TRP A 5 -83.93 18.39 38.70
N LEU A 6 -84.47 18.64 37.51
CA LEU A 6 -83.81 18.35 36.23
C LEU A 6 -82.61 19.27 35.96
N VAL A 7 -82.68 20.55 36.36
CA VAL A 7 -81.58 21.51 36.18
C VAL A 7 -80.41 21.19 37.12
N THR A 8 -80.68 20.77 38.36
CA THR A 8 -79.64 20.37 39.31
C THR A 8 -78.88 19.12 38.85
N LEU A 9 -79.55 18.17 38.18
CA LEU A 9 -78.93 16.95 37.69
C LEU A 9 -77.98 17.20 36.51
N VAL A 10 -78.27 18.22 35.69
CA VAL A 10 -77.40 18.64 34.58
C VAL A 10 -76.15 19.38 35.08
N LEU A 11 -76.26 20.18 36.15
CA LEU A 11 -75.12 20.89 36.73
C LEU A 11 -74.12 19.96 37.44
N LEU A 12 -74.53 18.77 37.89
CA LEU A 12 -73.62 17.79 38.50
C LEU A 12 -72.84 16.94 37.48
N ALA A 13 -73.19 16.97 36.19
CA ALA A 13 -72.51 16.17 35.17
C ALA A 13 -71.14 16.73 34.73
N GLY A 14 -70.77 17.94 35.17
CA GLY A 14 -69.49 18.59 34.83
C GLY A 14 -68.27 18.04 35.57
N CYS A 15 -68.45 17.33 36.70
CA CYS A 15 -67.35 16.77 37.50
C CYS A 15 -66.90 15.36 37.05
N ALA A 16 -67.43 14.84 35.94
CA ALA A 16 -67.04 13.55 35.38
C ALA A 16 -66.03 13.67 34.21
N GLN A 17 -65.33 14.80 34.11
CA GLN A 17 -64.27 14.97 33.12
C GLN A 17 -63.00 14.29 33.62
N ASP A 18 -62.57 13.27 32.88
CA ASP A 18 -61.36 12.52 33.16
C ASP A 18 -60.12 13.38 32.83
N GLU A 19 -59.60 14.09 33.83
CA GLU A 19 -58.56 15.14 33.71
C GLU A 19 -57.25 14.66 33.06
N PHE A 20 -57.01 13.34 33.04
CA PHE A 20 -55.77 12.74 32.54
C PHE A 20 -55.98 11.76 31.37
N ALA A 21 -57.11 11.86 30.67
CA ALA A 21 -57.40 11.02 29.51
C ALA A 21 -56.30 11.12 28.43
N ASP A 22 -55.76 12.32 28.20
CA ASP A 22 -54.69 12.57 27.23
C ASP A 22 -53.35 11.93 27.66
N LEU A 23 -52.98 12.05 28.94
CA LEU A 23 -51.77 11.39 29.47
C LEU A 23 -51.86 9.86 29.40
N ARG A 24 -53.05 9.29 29.66
CA ARG A 24 -53.28 7.85 29.51
C ARG A 24 -53.22 7.42 28.05
N ALA A 25 -53.79 8.21 27.13
CA ALA A 25 -53.71 7.96 25.70
C ALA A 25 -52.25 8.02 25.22
N PHE A 26 -51.48 9.02 25.67
CA PHE A 26 -50.07 9.18 25.38
C PHE A 26 -49.23 8.01 25.93
N MET A 27 -49.46 7.58 27.17
CA MET A 27 -48.77 6.43 27.75
C MET A 27 -49.09 5.12 27.00
N ALA A 28 -50.35 4.91 26.62
CA ALA A 28 -50.75 3.74 25.84
C ALA A 28 -50.10 3.76 24.44
N GLN A 29 -50.05 4.92 23.79
CA GLN A 29 -49.46 5.08 22.47
C GLN A 29 -47.92 4.95 22.49
N THR A 30 -47.27 5.52 23.50
CA THR A 30 -45.80 5.49 23.65
C THR A 30 -45.32 4.11 24.10
N GLY A 31 -46.06 3.43 24.98
CA GLY A 31 -45.76 2.05 25.39
C GLY A 31 -45.95 1.03 24.25
N ALA A 32 -46.87 1.28 23.32
CA ALA A 32 -47.08 0.45 22.14
C ALA A 32 -46.06 0.71 21.02
N SER A 33 -45.42 1.88 21.01
CA SER A 33 -44.33 2.24 20.11
C SER A 33 -43.04 1.59 20.63
N GLY A 34 -43.00 0.27 20.47
CA GLY A 34 -42.10 -0.64 21.16
C GLY A 34 -40.63 -0.23 21.16
N GLN A 35 -39.96 -0.63 22.24
CA GLN A 35 -38.50 -0.62 22.38
C GLN A 35 -37.89 -1.15 21.07
N GLN A 36 -37.20 -0.29 20.32
CA GLN A 36 -36.40 -0.75 19.19
C GLN A 36 -35.49 -1.86 19.70
N ALA A 37 -35.55 -3.03 19.06
CA ALA A 37 -34.68 -4.14 19.40
C ALA A 37 -33.24 -3.62 19.33
N LEU A 38 -32.58 -3.54 20.49
CA LEU A 38 -31.19 -3.13 20.55
C LEU A 38 -30.39 -4.11 19.70
N GLU A 39 -29.59 -3.59 18.78
CA GLU A 39 -28.71 -4.43 17.99
C GLU A 39 -27.82 -5.21 18.96
N PRO A 40 -27.76 -6.55 18.82
CA PRO A 40 -26.94 -7.35 19.70
C PRO A 40 -25.48 -6.92 19.56
N LEU A 41 -24.75 -6.97 20.67
CA LEU A 41 -23.32 -6.68 20.66
C LEU A 41 -22.62 -7.54 19.61
N PRO A 42 -21.70 -6.96 18.82
CA PRO A 42 -20.95 -7.73 17.86
C PRO A 42 -20.20 -8.85 18.58
N PRO A 43 -20.14 -10.07 18.02
CA PRO A 43 -19.43 -11.16 18.64
C PRO A 43 -17.94 -10.83 18.75
N VAL A 44 -17.35 -11.10 19.91
CA VAL A 44 -15.91 -10.99 20.11
C VAL A 44 -15.23 -11.98 19.18
N LYS A 45 -14.42 -11.48 18.24
CA LYS A 45 -13.59 -12.34 17.39
C LYS A 45 -12.51 -12.97 18.26
N THR A 46 -12.59 -14.28 18.48
CA THR A 46 -11.50 -15.04 19.09
C THR A 46 -10.30 -14.95 18.15
N GLN A 47 -9.14 -14.51 18.66
CA GLN A 47 -7.90 -14.58 17.90
C GLN A 47 -7.56 -16.04 17.68
N GLU A 48 -7.38 -16.44 16.43
CA GLU A 48 -6.87 -17.77 16.13
C GLU A 48 -5.45 -17.87 16.66
N VAL A 49 -5.17 -18.94 17.40
CA VAL A 49 -3.83 -19.22 17.89
C VAL A 49 -3.01 -19.67 16.70
N PHE A 50 -2.10 -18.82 16.24
CA PHE A 50 -1.14 -19.19 15.21
C PHE A 50 -0.13 -20.18 15.82
N ASN A 51 -0.22 -21.45 15.42
CA ASN A 51 0.75 -22.45 15.81
C ASN A 51 1.96 -22.40 14.85
N TYR A 52 3.11 -22.01 15.38
CA TYR A 52 4.35 -21.92 14.61
C TYR A 52 4.99 -23.31 14.47
N GLU A 53 4.90 -23.89 13.28
CA GLU A 53 5.52 -25.18 12.92
C GLU A 53 6.79 -24.94 12.09
N PRO A 54 7.99 -24.85 12.70
CA PRO A 54 9.23 -24.50 12.01
C PRO A 54 9.85 -25.63 11.20
N SER A 55 9.31 -26.85 11.29
CA SER A 55 9.90 -28.07 10.72
C SER A 55 10.10 -27.98 9.21
N GLU A 56 9.25 -27.24 8.50
CA GLU A 56 9.35 -27.01 7.05
C GLU A 56 9.89 -25.62 6.67
N LEU A 57 10.14 -24.74 7.64
CA LEU A 57 10.69 -23.41 7.36
C LEU A 57 12.21 -23.48 7.19
N PRO A 58 12.78 -22.76 6.20
CA PRO A 58 14.21 -22.53 6.15
C PRO A 58 14.69 -21.88 7.46
N ASP A 59 15.67 -22.50 8.12
CA ASP A 59 16.24 -21.96 9.36
C ASP A 59 16.87 -20.59 9.08
N PRO A 60 16.35 -19.50 9.71
CA PRO A 60 16.77 -18.12 9.45
C PRO A 60 18.17 -17.81 9.99
N PHE A 61 18.74 -18.70 10.82
CA PHE A 61 20.05 -18.53 11.46
C PHE A 61 21.09 -19.55 10.99
N ARG A 62 20.81 -20.31 9.92
CA ARG A 62 21.84 -21.21 9.35
C ARG A 62 23.11 -20.41 9.10
N PRO A 63 24.25 -20.80 9.70
CA PRO A 63 25.50 -20.08 9.51
C PRO A 63 25.82 -20.10 8.01
N ARG A 64 25.77 -18.93 7.37
CA ARG A 64 26.18 -18.79 5.97
C ARG A 64 27.62 -19.28 5.88
N THR A 65 27.83 -20.38 5.17
CA THR A 65 29.18 -20.89 4.96
C THR A 65 29.92 -19.87 4.11
N LEU A 66 30.92 -19.19 4.69
CA LEU A 66 31.88 -18.30 4.01
C LEU A 66 32.83 -19.08 3.11
N LYS A 67 32.34 -20.09 2.41
CA LYS A 67 33.06 -20.61 1.25
C LYS A 67 32.80 -19.59 0.17
N ALA A 68 33.67 -18.60 0.06
CA ALA A 68 33.80 -17.82 -1.16
C ALA A 68 33.92 -18.84 -2.29
N GLY A 69 32.80 -19.08 -2.99
CA GLY A 69 32.81 -19.91 -4.16
C GLY A 69 33.86 -19.33 -5.07
N LYS A 70 34.79 -20.16 -5.55
CA LYS A 70 35.74 -19.73 -6.59
C LYS A 70 34.91 -19.06 -7.68
N GLY A 71 35.10 -17.74 -7.81
CA GLY A 71 34.21 -16.82 -8.50
C GLY A 71 33.75 -17.35 -9.85
N GLY A 72 32.43 -17.30 -10.03
CA GLY A 72 31.75 -17.80 -11.22
C GLY A 72 30.30 -18.15 -10.92
N GLY A 73 29.61 -17.32 -10.15
CA GLY A 73 28.16 -17.44 -10.03
C GLY A 73 27.52 -17.20 -11.39
N ALA A 74 26.37 -17.84 -11.67
CA ALA A 74 25.67 -17.75 -12.97
C ALA A 74 25.37 -16.30 -13.43
N PHE A 75 25.45 -15.34 -12.51
CA PHE A 75 25.16 -13.92 -12.71
C PHE A 75 26.40 -13.03 -12.59
N GLN A 76 27.62 -13.57 -12.62
CA GLN A 76 28.82 -12.74 -12.56
C GLN A 76 28.87 -11.79 -13.78
N PRO A 77 29.05 -10.47 -13.59
CA PRO A 77 29.15 -9.54 -14.69
C PRO A 77 30.51 -9.69 -15.38
N ASP A 78 30.60 -9.28 -16.65
CA ASP A 78 31.87 -9.23 -17.35
C ASP A 78 32.80 -8.18 -16.73
N LEU A 79 33.78 -8.64 -15.96
CA LEU A 79 34.77 -7.80 -15.29
C LEU A 79 35.94 -7.42 -16.20
N ALA A 80 36.10 -8.09 -17.35
CA ALA A 80 37.21 -7.86 -18.27
C ALA A 80 36.89 -6.75 -19.29
N ARG A 81 35.61 -6.41 -19.47
CA ARG A 81 35.20 -5.34 -20.39
C ARG A 81 35.66 -3.95 -19.90
N PRO A 82 35.96 -3.02 -20.83
CA PRO A 82 36.10 -1.62 -20.48
C PRO A 82 34.80 -1.07 -19.87
N LYS A 83 34.94 -0.30 -18.79
CA LYS A 83 33.82 0.39 -18.14
C LYS A 83 33.36 1.57 -18.97
N GLU A 84 32.05 1.79 -19.00
CA GLU A 84 31.42 2.96 -19.60
C GLU A 84 31.47 4.17 -18.64
N PRO A 85 31.40 5.41 -19.16
CA PRO A 85 31.52 6.61 -18.34
C PRO A 85 30.50 6.73 -17.20
N LEU A 86 29.30 6.14 -17.35
CA LEU A 86 28.26 6.20 -16.33
C LEU A 86 28.42 5.19 -15.20
N GLU A 87 29.36 4.24 -15.32
CA GLU A 87 29.62 3.22 -14.30
C GLU A 87 30.46 3.72 -13.11
N GLN A 88 31.03 4.93 -13.22
CA GLN A 88 31.73 5.56 -12.10
C GLN A 88 30.78 6.13 -11.04
N TYR A 89 29.50 6.31 -11.40
CA TYR A 89 28.49 6.94 -10.54
C TYR A 89 27.61 5.89 -9.87
N ALA A 90 27.17 6.17 -8.64
CA ALA A 90 26.07 5.43 -8.04
C ALA A 90 24.78 5.68 -8.83
N LEU A 91 23.93 4.66 -8.98
CA LEU A 91 22.71 4.74 -9.79
C LEU A 91 21.76 5.84 -9.27
N ASP A 92 21.70 5.97 -7.96
CA ASP A 92 20.95 6.95 -7.18
C ASP A 92 21.49 8.38 -7.29
N GLY A 93 22.68 8.58 -7.86
CA GLY A 93 23.20 9.88 -8.29
C GLY A 93 22.83 10.25 -9.73
N LEU A 94 22.40 9.29 -10.54
CA LEU A 94 22.02 9.51 -11.93
C LEU A 94 20.56 9.95 -12.03
N ARG A 95 20.21 10.76 -13.03
CA ARG A 95 18.84 11.21 -13.28
C ARG A 95 18.48 11.06 -14.76
N MET A 96 17.36 10.41 -15.07
CA MET A 96 16.82 10.43 -16.41
C MET A 96 16.18 11.81 -16.65
N VAL A 97 16.54 12.47 -17.76
CA VAL A 97 15.98 13.78 -18.12
C VAL A 97 15.12 13.73 -19.39
N GLY A 98 15.10 12.60 -20.09
CA GLY A 98 14.23 12.42 -21.25
C GLY A 98 14.69 11.31 -22.18
N THR A 99 14.08 11.26 -23.36
CA THR A 99 14.47 10.37 -24.44
C THR A 99 14.60 11.13 -25.76
N ILE A 100 15.46 10.64 -26.64
CA ILE A 100 15.60 11.14 -28.01
C ILE A 100 15.62 9.98 -28.98
N LYS A 101 15.02 10.17 -30.15
CA LYS A 101 15.08 9.19 -31.24
C LYS A 101 15.99 9.72 -32.35
N GLN A 102 17.06 9.01 -32.64
CA GLN A 102 18.02 9.37 -33.68
C GLN A 102 18.35 8.16 -34.53
N GLY A 103 18.26 8.28 -35.86
CA GLY A 103 18.59 7.18 -36.78
C GLY A 103 17.75 5.91 -36.59
N GLY A 104 16.51 6.05 -36.10
CA GLY A 104 15.63 4.92 -35.81
C GLY A 104 15.83 4.28 -34.42
N GLN A 105 16.90 4.64 -33.70
CA GLN A 105 17.20 4.14 -32.37
C GLN A 105 16.70 5.11 -31.28
N LEU A 106 16.10 4.56 -30.22
CA LEU A 106 15.72 5.30 -29.02
C LEU A 106 16.90 5.35 -28.04
N TYR A 107 17.20 6.54 -27.56
CA TYR A 107 18.20 6.82 -26.53
C TYR A 107 17.53 7.47 -25.32
N ALA A 108 17.98 7.14 -24.12
CA ALA A 108 17.66 7.89 -22.92
C ALA A 108 18.77 8.92 -22.65
N LEU A 109 18.36 10.07 -22.13
CA LEU A 109 19.25 11.13 -21.67
C LEU A 109 19.39 11.01 -20.16
N VAL A 110 20.62 10.79 -19.70
CA VAL A 110 20.96 10.63 -18.28
C VAL A 110 21.92 11.74 -17.87
N ARG A 111 21.57 12.43 -16.80
CA ARG A 111 22.36 13.49 -16.19
C ARG A 111 23.12 12.95 -14.97
N THR A 112 24.41 13.26 -14.88
CA THR A 112 25.27 12.91 -13.74
C THR A 112 25.16 13.95 -12.61
N PRO A 113 25.64 13.64 -11.40
CA PRO A 113 25.73 14.61 -10.29
C PRO A 113 26.51 15.88 -10.66
N GLU A 114 27.49 15.78 -11.56
CA GLU A 114 28.29 16.91 -12.08
C GLU A 114 27.58 17.66 -13.21
N ASN A 115 26.27 17.42 -13.39
CA ASN A 115 25.42 18.08 -14.37
C ASN A 115 25.87 17.84 -15.83
N THR A 116 26.60 16.74 -16.08
CA THR A 116 26.97 16.31 -17.44
C THR A 116 25.90 15.41 -18.01
N LEU A 117 25.58 15.58 -19.30
CA LEU A 117 24.53 14.81 -19.98
C LEU A 117 25.13 13.72 -20.87
N TYR A 118 24.65 12.50 -20.69
CA TYR A 118 25.00 11.34 -21.51
C TYR A 118 23.77 10.79 -22.22
N LYS A 119 23.97 10.33 -23.45
CA LYS A 119 22.99 9.54 -24.18
C LYS A 119 23.33 8.06 -24.01
N ILE A 120 22.34 7.26 -23.65
CA ILE A 120 22.49 5.80 -23.53
C ILE A 120 21.41 5.07 -24.31
N ARG A 121 21.72 3.84 -24.73
CA ARG A 121 20.78 2.93 -25.40
C ARG A 121 20.64 1.62 -24.65
N LYS A 122 19.65 0.82 -25.05
CA LYS A 122 19.48 -0.55 -24.56
C LYS A 122 20.77 -1.36 -24.77
N GLY A 123 21.20 -2.07 -23.73
CA GLY A 123 22.41 -2.90 -23.71
C GLY A 123 23.67 -2.21 -23.22
N GLU A 124 23.63 -0.89 -22.99
CA GLU A 124 24.73 -0.13 -22.36
C GLU A 124 24.64 -0.22 -20.83
N HIS A 125 25.70 0.21 -20.16
CA HIS A 125 25.88 0.06 -18.71
C HIS A 125 25.98 1.40 -17.99
N LEU A 126 25.40 1.43 -16.80
CA LEU A 126 25.46 2.57 -15.89
C LEU A 126 25.42 2.09 -14.44
N GLY A 127 25.86 2.95 -13.52
CA GLY A 127 25.86 2.58 -12.12
C GLY A 127 27.08 1.73 -11.74
N GLN A 128 27.52 1.86 -10.49
CA GLN A 128 28.65 1.08 -9.95
C GLN A 128 28.36 -0.42 -9.86
N ASN A 129 27.07 -0.80 -9.78
CA ASN A 129 26.62 -2.20 -9.66
C ASN A 129 26.38 -2.86 -11.03
N PHE A 130 27.18 -2.50 -12.05
CA PHE A 130 27.11 -3.10 -13.39
C PHE A 130 25.69 -3.05 -14.00
N GLY A 131 24.97 -1.95 -13.81
CA GLY A 131 23.58 -1.81 -14.24
C GLY A 131 23.44 -1.87 -15.76
N LEU A 132 22.85 -2.94 -16.29
CA LEU A 132 22.56 -3.11 -17.71
C LEU A 132 21.21 -2.51 -18.06
N VAL A 133 21.15 -1.65 -19.09
CA VAL A 133 19.88 -1.09 -19.60
C VAL A 133 19.10 -2.17 -20.34
N ILE A 134 17.97 -2.61 -19.78
CA ILE A 134 17.12 -3.66 -20.38
C ILE A 134 16.03 -3.08 -21.27
N ALA A 135 15.50 -1.90 -20.92
CA ALA A 135 14.49 -1.19 -21.69
C ALA A 135 14.55 0.33 -21.43
N ILE A 136 14.14 1.10 -22.42
CA ILE A 136 13.98 2.56 -22.34
C ILE A 136 12.54 2.88 -22.70
N GLY A 137 11.81 3.46 -21.74
CA GLY A 137 10.47 4.01 -21.93
C GLY A 137 10.49 5.52 -22.00
N GLU A 138 9.32 6.13 -22.17
CA GLU A 138 9.18 7.60 -22.23
C GLU A 138 9.44 8.27 -20.88
N ALA A 139 8.98 7.63 -19.79
CA ALA A 139 9.04 8.16 -18.44
C ALA A 139 10.02 7.43 -17.51
N SER A 140 10.67 6.36 -17.98
CA SER A 140 11.61 5.60 -17.17
C SER A 140 12.58 4.75 -17.99
N ILE A 141 13.68 4.36 -17.33
CA ILE A 141 14.65 3.38 -17.82
C ILE A 141 14.61 2.17 -16.90
N GLU A 142 14.43 0.98 -17.46
CA GLU A 142 14.55 -0.27 -16.72
C GLU A 142 15.99 -0.77 -16.77
N ILE A 143 16.52 -1.13 -15.60
CA ILE A 143 17.93 -1.47 -15.40
C ILE A 143 18.01 -2.78 -14.61
N ARG A 144 18.96 -3.63 -14.97
CA ARG A 144 19.31 -4.82 -14.21
C ARG A 144 20.69 -4.63 -13.59
N GLU A 145 20.74 -4.51 -12.28
CA GLU A 145 21.98 -4.43 -11.52
C GLU A 145 22.45 -5.81 -11.10
N THR A 146 23.76 -5.94 -10.96
CA THR A 146 24.42 -7.16 -10.54
C THR A 146 25.31 -6.84 -9.34
N VAL A 147 24.92 -7.34 -8.17
CA VAL A 147 25.55 -7.02 -6.89
C VAL A 147 26.20 -8.26 -6.32
N GLN A 148 27.42 -8.12 -5.83
CA GLN A 148 28.11 -9.17 -5.10
C GLN A 148 27.67 -9.12 -3.62
N ASP A 149 27.23 -10.24 -3.09
CA ASP A 149 26.86 -10.36 -1.69
C ASP A 149 28.10 -10.47 -0.78
N GLY A 150 27.89 -10.43 0.54
CA GLY A 150 28.98 -10.54 1.51
C GLY A 150 29.71 -11.88 1.52
N ALA A 151 29.16 -12.92 0.88
CA ALA A 151 29.80 -14.24 0.72
C ALA A 151 30.58 -14.35 -0.60
N GLY A 152 30.45 -13.37 -1.50
CA GLY A 152 31.11 -13.32 -2.79
C GLY A 152 30.24 -13.81 -3.96
N ASP A 153 28.99 -14.19 -3.71
CA ASP A 153 28.03 -14.64 -4.72
C ASP A 153 27.39 -13.45 -5.43
N TRP A 154 27.16 -13.58 -6.74
CA TRP A 154 26.54 -12.52 -7.55
C TRP A 154 25.03 -12.71 -7.64
N THR A 155 24.28 -11.61 -7.48
CA THR A 155 22.82 -11.58 -7.54
C THR A 155 22.33 -10.48 -8.47
N GLU A 156 21.24 -10.73 -9.18
CA GLU A 156 20.60 -9.73 -10.03
C GLU A 156 19.47 -9.02 -9.28
N THR A 157 19.43 -7.69 -9.39
CA THR A 157 18.35 -6.85 -8.87
C THR A 157 17.82 -5.97 -10.00
N LYS A 158 16.50 -5.72 -10.01
CA LYS A 158 15.89 -4.80 -10.95
C LYS A 158 15.80 -3.41 -10.33
N ALA A 159 16.22 -2.40 -11.09
CA ALA A 159 16.12 -1.01 -10.73
C ALA A 159 15.44 -0.22 -11.85
N THR A 160 14.80 0.89 -11.49
CA THR A 160 14.13 1.77 -12.43
C THR A 160 14.59 3.20 -12.20
N LEU A 161 15.08 3.86 -13.25
CA LEU A 161 15.39 5.28 -13.22
C LEU A 161 14.23 6.06 -13.84
N ALA A 162 13.45 6.73 -13.00
CA ALA A 162 12.32 7.55 -13.45
C ALA A 162 12.78 8.89 -14.04
N LEU A 163 11.98 9.41 -14.98
CA LEU A 163 12.13 10.74 -15.52
C LEU A 163 12.02 11.77 -14.39
N GLN A 164 12.97 12.69 -14.35
CA GLN A 164 12.92 13.83 -13.45
C GLN A 164 11.84 14.81 -13.93
N GLU A 165 10.84 15.06 -13.08
CA GLU A 165 9.85 16.15 -13.23
C GLU A 165 10.48 17.55 -13.08
#